data_AF-A0A2P5AM46-F1
#
_entry.id   AF-A0A2P5AM46-F1
#
_cell.length_a   1.000
_cell.length_b   1.000
_cell.length_c   1.000
_cell.angle_alpha   90.00
_cell.angle_beta   90.00
_cell.angle_gamma   90.00
#
_symmetry.space_group_name_H-M   'P 1'
#
loop_
_entity.id
_entity.type
_entity.pdbx_description
1 polymer ?
#
loop_
_entity_poly.entity_id
_entity_poly.type
_entity_poly.pdbx_seq_one_letter_code
_entity_poly.pdbx_strand_id
1 'polypeptide(L)'
;SIGLLSYTFLTSTGKEDIVVPMLDYESVGGGWEKMLPSSLSDWDKNLETRVQWSPFCNEAELLHQFSVMKDHGTQIFIYNFWEDDQGQLELEFDADPHDIQIRGVNRDEKNIQMAKQFSNSRHFLTYRHSLRSYASILYFRLPPRFRIILRGKYVEHHNIVNDMMFSEKIKYRPQPDADGISKETNMVADVTIGFVKDAKYHIDVQGFNPIQGRGVISDQISLL
;
A
#
# COMPACT_ATOMS: atom_id res chain seq x y z
N SER A 1 -1.75 -16.35 -15.02
CA SER A 1 -0.92 -17.08 -14.03
C SER A 1 -1.47 -16.91 -12.63
N ILE A 2 -1.31 -17.93 -11.79
CA ILE A 2 -1.64 -17.90 -10.35
C ILE A 2 -0.45 -18.45 -9.59
N GLY A 3 0.13 -17.63 -8.71
CA GLY A 3 1.23 -18.01 -7.83
C GLY A 3 0.81 -18.07 -6.37
N LEU A 4 1.45 -18.94 -5.60
CA LEU A 4 1.30 -19.01 -4.14
C LEU A 4 2.64 -18.76 -3.45
N LEU A 5 2.72 -17.70 -2.67
CA LEU A 5 3.80 -17.47 -1.72
C LEU A 5 3.24 -17.62 -0.31
N SER A 6 3.55 -18.73 0.36
CA SER A 6 2.98 -19.06 1.67
C SER A 6 4.05 -19.57 2.62
N TYR A 7 4.29 -18.81 3.69
CA TYR A 7 5.19 -19.19 4.78
C TYR A 7 4.74 -20.48 5.46
N THR A 8 3.43 -20.62 5.69
CA THR A 8 2.83 -21.82 6.29
C THR A 8 3.10 -23.07 5.45
N PHE A 9 2.96 -22.97 4.12
CA PHE A 9 3.30 -24.07 3.20
C PHE A 9 4.78 -24.45 3.27
N LEU A 10 5.67 -23.45 3.18
CA LEU A 10 7.12 -23.69 3.15
C LEU A 10 7.60 -24.37 4.44
N THR A 11 7.15 -23.86 5.59
CA THR A 11 7.55 -24.40 6.91
C THR A 11 6.91 -25.76 7.21
N SER A 12 5.62 -25.93 6.93
CA SER A 12 4.91 -27.20 7.21
C SER A 12 5.40 -28.35 6.33
N THR A 13 5.93 -28.06 5.14
CA THR A 13 6.51 -29.07 4.23
C THR A 13 8.03 -29.18 4.32
N GLY A 14 8.67 -28.47 5.27
CA GLY A 14 10.10 -28.56 5.53
C GLY A 14 10.97 -28.14 4.35
N LYS A 15 10.53 -27.15 3.56
CA LYS A 15 11.32 -26.65 2.42
C LYS A 15 12.52 -25.86 2.92
N GLU A 16 13.71 -26.21 2.43
CA GLU A 16 14.95 -25.49 2.71
C GLU A 16 15.08 -24.22 1.86
N ASP A 17 14.50 -24.22 0.65
CA ASP A 17 14.48 -23.08 -0.28
C ASP A 17 13.06 -22.52 -0.47
N ILE A 18 12.98 -21.27 -0.93
CA ILE A 18 11.70 -20.62 -1.28
C ILE A 18 11.19 -21.23 -2.59
N VAL A 19 10.15 -22.06 -2.47
CA VAL A 19 9.42 -22.64 -3.60
C VAL A 19 8.09 -21.91 -3.80
N VAL A 20 7.83 -21.46 -5.01
CA VAL A 20 6.57 -20.79 -5.38
C VAL A 20 5.81 -21.67 -6.38
N PRO A 21 4.75 -22.39 -5.95
CA PRO A 21 3.87 -23.11 -6.87
C PRO A 21 3.20 -22.13 -7.82
N MET A 22 3.37 -22.36 -9.12
CA MET A 22 2.82 -21.54 -10.20
C MET A 22 1.92 -22.40 -11.08
N LEU A 23 0.77 -21.86 -11.47
CA LEU A 23 0.01 -22.37 -12.62
C LEU A 23 -0.23 -21.27 -13.63
N ASP A 24 -0.12 -21.67 -14.88
CA ASP A 24 -0.38 -20.84 -16.04
C ASP A 24 -1.59 -21.38 -16.81
N TYR A 25 -2.41 -20.45 -17.27
CA TYR A 25 -3.64 -20.72 -18.01
C TYR A 25 -3.68 -19.79 -19.21
N GLU A 26 -4.17 -20.30 -20.33
CA GLU A 26 -4.44 -19.54 -21.55
C GLU A 26 -5.96 -19.39 -21.73
N SER A 27 -6.41 -18.19 -22.08
CA SER A 27 -7.82 -17.93 -22.36
C SER A 27 -8.11 -18.25 -23.83
N VAL A 28 -8.71 -19.41 -24.10
CA VAL A 28 -9.06 -19.87 -25.45
C VAL A 28 -10.57 -20.03 -25.56
N GLY A 29 -11.20 -19.33 -26.52
CA GLY A 29 -12.61 -19.54 -26.86
C GLY A 29 -13.62 -19.31 -25.71
N GLY A 30 -13.28 -18.50 -24.69
CA GLY A 30 -14.14 -18.25 -23.53
C GLY A 30 -13.98 -19.28 -22.39
N GLY A 31 -13.06 -20.22 -22.53
CA GLY A 31 -12.61 -21.13 -21.46
C GLY A 31 -11.16 -20.91 -21.07
N TRP A 32 -10.71 -21.63 -20.04
CA TRP A 32 -9.32 -21.63 -19.58
C TRP A 32 -8.66 -22.96 -19.91
N GLU A 33 -7.61 -22.91 -20.72
CA GLU A 33 -6.79 -24.08 -21.04
C GLU A 33 -5.51 -24.07 -20.18
N LYS A 34 -5.12 -25.24 -19.69
CA LYS A 34 -3.93 -25.40 -18.85
C LYS A 34 -2.69 -25.20 -19.71
N MET A 35 -1.82 -24.27 -19.34
CA MET A 35 -0.50 -24.18 -19.95
C MET A 35 0.42 -25.15 -19.21
N LEU A 36 0.90 -26.16 -19.92
CA LEU A 36 1.79 -27.19 -19.38
C LEU A 36 3.23 -26.67 -19.43
N PRO A 37 3.86 -26.36 -18.29
CA PRO A 37 5.22 -25.81 -18.30
C PRO A 37 6.27 -26.88 -18.61
N SER A 38 5.99 -28.14 -18.22
CA SER A 38 6.95 -29.24 -18.29
C SER A 38 6.28 -30.63 -18.26
N SER A 39 5.43 -30.93 -17.27
CA SER A 39 4.70 -32.20 -17.18
C SER A 39 3.31 -32.05 -16.52
N LEU A 40 2.38 -32.95 -16.86
CA LEU A 40 1.06 -33.02 -16.21
C LEU A 40 1.18 -33.31 -14.70
N SER A 41 2.13 -34.16 -14.32
CA SER A 41 2.35 -34.53 -12.90
C SER A 41 2.77 -33.33 -12.04
N ASP A 42 3.63 -32.46 -12.56
CA ASP A 42 4.05 -31.25 -11.84
C ASP A 42 2.91 -30.23 -11.73
N TRP A 43 2.10 -30.14 -12.79
CA TRP A 43 0.91 -29.28 -12.80
C TRP A 43 -0.11 -29.73 -11.75
N ASP A 44 -0.43 -31.03 -11.69
CA ASP A 44 -1.39 -31.57 -10.73
C ASP A 44 -0.93 -31.34 -9.28
N LYS A 45 0.36 -31.56 -8.99
CA LYS A 45 0.95 -31.26 -7.67
C LYS A 45 0.84 -29.77 -7.30
N ASN A 46 1.08 -28.87 -8.25
CA ASN A 46 0.95 -27.43 -8.03
C ASN A 46 -0.51 -27.02 -7.82
N LEU A 47 -1.47 -27.69 -8.48
CA LEU A 47 -2.89 -27.49 -8.22
C LEU A 47 -3.26 -27.95 -6.80
N GLU A 48 -2.92 -29.19 -6.45
CA GLU A 48 -3.20 -29.79 -5.14
C GLU A 48 -2.61 -28.93 -4.02
N THR A 49 -1.35 -28.51 -4.16
CA THR A 49 -0.68 -27.62 -3.18
C THR A 49 -1.47 -26.34 -2.99
N ARG A 50 -1.97 -25.72 -4.05
CA ARG A 50 -2.70 -24.45 -3.92
C ARG A 50 -4.08 -24.64 -3.33
N VAL A 51 -4.79 -25.69 -3.71
CA VAL A 51 -6.09 -26.01 -3.09
C VAL A 51 -5.92 -26.32 -1.60
N GLN A 52 -4.83 -26.98 -1.21
CA GLN A 52 -4.57 -27.32 0.19
C GLN A 52 -4.17 -26.10 1.03
N TRP A 53 -3.32 -25.21 0.48
CA TRP A 53 -2.65 -24.17 1.26
C TRP A 53 -3.15 -22.75 0.98
N SER A 54 -4.14 -22.57 0.11
CA SER A 54 -4.78 -21.27 -0.14
C SER A 54 -6.22 -21.23 0.40
N PRO A 55 -6.85 -20.03 0.46
CA PRO A 55 -8.25 -19.90 0.87
C PRO A 55 -9.28 -20.48 -0.10
N PHE A 56 -8.85 -21.03 -1.25
CA PHE A 56 -9.74 -21.52 -2.31
C PHE A 56 -9.80 -23.04 -2.30
N CYS A 57 -11.01 -23.59 -2.37
CA CYS A 57 -11.25 -25.01 -2.15
C CYS A 57 -11.06 -25.88 -3.40
N ASN A 58 -10.99 -25.28 -4.60
CA ASN A 58 -10.90 -26.02 -5.85
C ASN A 58 -10.41 -25.15 -7.03
N GLU A 59 -10.15 -25.79 -8.17
CA GLU A 59 -9.73 -25.12 -9.41
C GLU A 59 -10.76 -24.10 -9.92
N ALA A 60 -12.05 -24.40 -9.80
CA ALA A 60 -13.10 -23.51 -10.30
C ALA A 60 -13.14 -22.18 -9.52
N GLU A 61 -12.94 -22.20 -8.20
CA GLU A 61 -12.83 -20.99 -7.37
C GLU A 61 -11.59 -20.16 -7.70
N LEU A 62 -10.46 -20.81 -8.00
CA LEU A 62 -9.24 -20.15 -8.46
C LEU A 62 -9.48 -19.45 -9.80
N LEU A 63 -10.08 -20.15 -10.77
CA LEU A 63 -10.39 -19.60 -12.10
C LEU A 63 -11.45 -18.50 -12.03
N HIS A 64 -12.40 -18.60 -11.11
CA HIS A 64 -13.38 -17.54 -10.88
C HIS A 64 -12.72 -16.20 -10.52
N GLN A 65 -11.55 -16.18 -9.88
CA GLN A 65 -10.85 -14.92 -9.59
C GLN A 65 -10.39 -14.19 -10.87
N PHE A 66 -10.08 -14.92 -11.94
CA PHE A 66 -9.79 -14.28 -13.24
C PHE A 66 -11.01 -13.59 -13.85
N SER A 67 -12.21 -14.12 -13.62
CA SER A 67 -13.45 -13.58 -14.20
C SER A 67 -13.80 -12.17 -13.70
N VAL A 68 -13.27 -11.79 -12.54
CA VAL A 68 -13.47 -10.45 -11.94
C VAL A 68 -12.61 -9.39 -12.65
N MET A 69 -11.53 -9.80 -13.30
CA MET A 69 -10.62 -8.92 -14.02
C MET A 69 -11.03 -8.78 -15.49
N LYS A 70 -10.60 -7.67 -16.12
CA LYS A 70 -10.73 -7.48 -17.57
C LYS A 70 -9.54 -8.16 -18.29
N ASP A 71 -9.22 -7.71 -19.48
CA ASP A 71 -8.15 -8.24 -20.34
C ASP A 71 -6.77 -8.30 -19.65
N HIS A 72 -6.47 -7.34 -18.77
CA HIS A 72 -5.20 -7.27 -18.03
C HIS A 72 -5.42 -6.84 -16.58
N GLY A 73 -4.69 -7.46 -15.65
CA GLY A 73 -4.73 -7.11 -14.24
C GLY A 73 -3.95 -8.10 -13.37
N THR A 74 -3.77 -7.71 -12.11
CA THR A 74 -3.20 -8.56 -11.07
C THR A 74 -4.08 -8.43 -9.84
N GLN A 75 -4.47 -9.58 -9.27
CA GLN A 75 -5.19 -9.63 -8.01
C GLN A 75 -4.32 -10.36 -6.97
N ILE A 76 -4.18 -9.76 -5.80
CA ILE A 76 -3.37 -10.28 -4.72
C ILE A 76 -4.29 -10.56 -3.54
N PHE A 77 -4.22 -11.78 -3.01
CA PHE A 77 -4.91 -12.19 -1.79
C PHE A 77 -3.87 -12.37 -0.70
N ILE A 78 -4.03 -11.62 0.39
CA ILE A 78 -3.22 -11.74 1.60
C ILE A 78 -4.16 -12.24 2.70
N TYR A 79 -3.75 -13.30 3.39
CA TYR A 79 -4.51 -13.95 4.45
C TYR A 79 -3.54 -14.41 5.54
N ASN A 80 -4.07 -14.90 6.67
CA ASN A 80 -3.30 -15.14 7.90
C ASN A 80 -2.58 -13.86 8.35
N PHE A 81 -3.37 -12.80 8.54
CA PHE A 81 -2.86 -11.53 9.05
C PHE A 81 -2.27 -11.70 10.45
N TRP A 82 -1.36 -10.80 10.79
CA TRP A 82 -0.73 -10.80 12.09
C TRP A 82 -1.76 -10.58 13.21
N GLU A 83 -1.63 -11.39 14.24
CA GLU A 83 -2.39 -11.31 15.49
C GLU A 83 -1.40 -11.06 16.63
N ASP A 84 -1.82 -10.28 17.63
CA ASP A 84 -1.07 -10.08 18.85
C ASP A 84 -1.14 -11.31 19.79
N ASP A 85 -0.46 -11.23 20.93
CA ASP A 85 -0.44 -12.29 21.95
C ASP A 85 -1.84 -12.62 22.52
N GLN A 86 -2.84 -11.77 22.27
CA GLN A 86 -4.22 -11.95 22.70
C GLN A 86 -5.13 -12.48 21.56
N GLY A 87 -4.54 -12.80 20.41
CA GLY A 87 -5.26 -13.27 19.22
C GLY A 87 -6.06 -12.15 18.54
N GLN A 88 -5.71 -10.88 18.76
CA GLN A 88 -6.36 -9.75 18.10
C GLN A 88 -5.57 -9.33 16.87
N LEU A 89 -6.28 -9.18 15.75
CA LEU A 89 -5.70 -8.61 14.52
C LEU A 89 -5.16 -7.21 14.78
N GLU A 90 -3.98 -6.89 14.22
CA GLU A 90 -3.43 -5.52 14.21
C GLU A 90 -4.33 -4.57 13.43
N LEU A 91 -4.99 -5.07 12.39
CA LEU A 91 -5.89 -4.30 11.53
C LEU A 91 -7.33 -4.37 12.04
N GLU A 92 -7.95 -3.21 12.18
CA GLU A 92 -9.35 -3.01 12.54
C GLU A 92 -10.18 -2.68 11.31
N PHE A 93 -11.18 -3.53 11.03
CA PHE A 93 -12.08 -3.42 9.88
C PHE A 93 -13.50 -2.96 10.25
N ASP A 94 -13.85 -2.88 11.52
CA ASP A 94 -15.25 -2.65 11.91
C ASP A 94 -15.54 -1.21 12.36
N ALA A 95 -14.51 -0.45 12.75
CA ALA A 95 -14.66 0.92 13.28
C ALA A 95 -15.18 1.92 12.22
N ASP A 96 -14.74 1.79 10.96
CA ASP A 96 -15.27 2.55 9.82
C ASP A 96 -15.45 1.60 8.62
N PRO A 97 -16.66 1.42 8.09
CA PRO A 97 -16.94 0.49 7.00
C PRO A 97 -16.22 0.82 5.68
N HIS A 98 -15.68 2.04 5.55
CA HIS A 98 -14.95 2.50 4.37
C HIS A 98 -13.45 2.64 4.64
N ASP A 99 -12.94 2.24 5.80
CA ASP A 99 -11.52 2.37 6.15
C ASP A 99 -10.94 1.04 6.65
N ILE A 100 -9.61 0.97 6.69
CA ILE A 100 -8.86 -0.06 7.40
C ILE A 100 -7.96 0.70 8.36
N GLN A 101 -8.06 0.40 9.64
CA GLN A 101 -7.32 1.13 10.68
C GLN A 101 -6.34 0.23 11.40
N ILE A 102 -5.29 0.81 11.97
CA ILE A 102 -4.34 0.08 12.83
C ILE A 102 -4.78 0.23 14.30
N ARG A 103 -4.68 -0.86 15.07
CA ARG A 103 -4.92 -0.87 16.51
C ARG A 103 -3.66 -0.47 17.30
N GLY A 104 -3.85 -0.10 18.57
CA GLY A 104 -2.74 0.17 19.49
C GLY A 104 -2.17 1.59 19.39
N VAL A 105 -0.88 1.74 19.68
CA VAL A 105 -0.22 3.01 20.04
C VAL A 105 -0.32 4.09 18.96
N ASN A 106 -0.45 3.70 17.68
CA ASN A 106 -0.60 4.65 16.58
C ASN A 106 -1.99 5.31 16.51
N ARG A 107 -2.97 4.81 17.27
CA ARG A 107 -4.34 5.35 17.37
C ARG A 107 -4.44 6.35 18.52
N ASP A 108 -4.06 7.59 18.25
CA ASP A 108 -4.18 8.68 19.21
C ASP A 108 -5.58 9.31 19.17
N GLU A 109 -6.35 9.17 20.26
CA GLU A 109 -7.69 9.75 20.40
C GLU A 109 -7.70 11.29 20.33
N LYS A 110 -6.67 11.96 20.85
CA LYS A 110 -6.52 13.42 20.77
C LYS A 110 -6.44 13.83 19.29
N ASN A 111 -5.60 13.13 18.51
CA ASN A 111 -5.47 13.39 17.08
C ASN A 111 -6.77 13.11 16.31
N ILE A 112 -7.50 12.06 16.66
CA ILE A 112 -8.81 11.76 16.06
C ILE A 112 -9.81 12.89 16.35
N GLN A 113 -9.85 13.41 17.57
CA GLN A 113 -10.71 14.53 17.93
C GLN A 113 -10.30 15.82 17.20
N MET A 114 -9.01 16.13 17.17
CA MET A 114 -8.46 17.28 16.45
C MET A 114 -8.75 17.19 14.95
N ALA A 115 -8.69 16.00 14.35
CA ALA A 115 -8.97 15.78 12.93
C ALA A 115 -10.43 16.06 12.54
N LYS A 116 -11.37 15.99 13.51
CA LYS A 116 -12.77 16.40 13.32
C LYS A 116 -12.94 17.92 13.37
N GLN A 117 -12.06 18.62 14.09
CA GLN A 117 -12.11 20.08 14.26
C GLN A 117 -11.31 20.83 13.19
N PHE A 118 -10.16 20.28 12.79
CA PHE A 118 -9.19 20.91 11.90
C PHE A 118 -9.06 20.12 10.60
N SER A 119 -9.88 20.49 9.60
CA SER A 119 -9.97 19.74 8.34
C SER A 119 -8.68 19.78 7.53
N ASN A 120 -7.92 20.88 7.55
CA ASN A 120 -6.66 21.00 6.80
C ASN A 120 -5.52 20.18 7.44
N SER A 121 -5.74 19.66 8.64
CA SER A 121 -4.75 18.85 9.36
C SER A 121 -5.18 17.40 9.50
N ARG A 122 -6.40 17.07 9.08
CA ARG A 122 -7.01 15.75 9.23
C ARG A 122 -6.09 14.63 8.74
N HIS A 123 -5.51 14.78 7.56
CA HIS A 123 -4.65 13.75 6.97
C HIS A 123 -3.39 13.54 7.82
N PHE A 124 -2.74 14.62 8.29
CA PHE A 124 -1.57 14.55 9.17
C PHE A 124 -1.85 13.98 10.56
N LEU A 125 -3.03 14.25 11.09
CA LEU A 125 -3.42 13.76 12.42
C LEU A 125 -3.77 12.28 12.39
N THR A 126 -4.19 11.75 11.23
CA THR A 126 -4.77 10.40 11.15
C THR A 126 -4.02 9.42 10.25
N TYR A 127 -3.04 9.84 9.45
CA TYR A 127 -2.34 8.94 8.52
C TYR A 127 -1.63 7.76 9.20
N ARG A 128 -1.21 7.90 10.46
CA ARG A 128 -0.55 6.83 11.21
C ARG A 128 -1.48 5.68 11.58
N HIS A 129 -2.80 5.90 11.64
CA HIS A 129 -3.77 4.85 11.97
C HIS A 129 -4.81 4.58 10.89
N SER A 130 -5.10 5.53 9.99
CA SER A 130 -6.10 5.38 8.93
C SER A 130 -5.44 5.16 7.58
N LEU A 131 -5.67 3.98 6.99
CA LEU A 131 -5.17 3.66 5.65
C LEU A 131 -5.75 4.61 4.60
N ARG A 132 -7.02 5.02 4.75
CA ARG A 132 -7.64 6.01 3.85
C ARG A 132 -6.92 7.36 3.90
N SER A 133 -6.63 7.85 5.10
CA SER A 133 -5.86 9.09 5.26
C SER A 133 -4.46 8.97 4.69
N TYR A 134 -3.77 7.85 4.94
CA TYR A 134 -2.46 7.61 4.37
C TYR A 134 -2.48 7.55 2.84
N ALA A 135 -3.36 6.73 2.27
CA ALA A 135 -3.50 6.55 0.82
C ALA A 135 -3.86 7.85 0.08
N SER A 136 -4.57 8.78 0.73
CA SER A 136 -4.91 10.07 0.14
C SER A 136 -3.70 10.98 -0.11
N ILE A 137 -2.65 10.86 0.71
CA ILE A 137 -1.43 11.69 0.63
C ILE A 137 -0.21 10.94 0.09
N LEU A 138 -0.33 9.62 -0.14
CA LEU A 138 0.77 8.74 -0.56
C LEU A 138 1.46 9.17 -1.86
N TYR A 139 0.73 9.84 -2.74
CA TYR A 139 1.26 10.36 -3.99
C TYR A 139 1.20 11.88 -3.98
N PHE A 140 2.28 12.53 -4.41
CA PHE A 140 2.24 13.98 -4.60
C PHE A 140 1.26 14.37 -5.73
N ARG A 141 1.24 13.58 -6.80
CA ARG A 141 0.30 13.70 -7.92
C ARG A 141 -0.09 12.32 -8.42
N LEU A 142 -1.39 12.05 -8.52
CA LEU A 142 -1.85 10.81 -9.12
C LEU A 142 -1.59 10.80 -10.64
N PRO A 143 -1.16 9.67 -11.21
CA PRO A 143 -1.17 9.48 -12.65
C PRO A 143 -2.58 9.68 -13.23
N PRO A 144 -2.70 10.15 -14.49
CA PRO A 144 -4.00 10.21 -15.17
C PRO A 144 -4.67 8.82 -15.16
N ARG A 145 -5.98 8.79 -14.88
CA ARG A 145 -6.80 7.56 -14.81
C ARG A 145 -6.41 6.57 -13.70
N PHE A 146 -5.50 6.94 -12.80
CA PHE A 146 -5.22 6.17 -11.60
C PHE A 146 -6.23 6.54 -10.50
N ARG A 147 -6.73 5.53 -9.78
CA ARG A 147 -7.68 5.70 -8.70
C ARG A 147 -7.45 4.64 -7.64
N ILE A 148 -7.59 5.02 -6.38
CA ILE A 148 -7.55 4.10 -5.25
C ILE A 148 -8.99 3.94 -4.75
N ILE A 149 -9.44 2.69 -4.63
CA ILE A 149 -10.74 2.35 -4.05
C ILE A 149 -10.44 1.51 -2.82
N LEU A 150 -10.84 2.00 -1.65
CA LEU A 150 -10.71 1.28 -0.40
C LEU A 150 -12.11 0.91 0.08
N ARG A 151 -12.34 -0.40 0.32
CA ARG A 151 -13.62 -0.93 0.81
C ARG A 151 -14.84 -0.38 0.05
N GLY A 152 -14.77 -0.43 -1.28
CA GLY A 152 -15.86 0.01 -2.17
C GLY A 152 -16.01 1.53 -2.34
N LYS A 153 -15.25 2.36 -1.63
CA LYS A 153 -15.33 3.83 -1.72
C LYS A 153 -14.02 4.44 -2.21
N TYR A 154 -14.13 5.34 -3.20
CA TYR A 154 -13.00 6.11 -3.73
C TYR A 154 -12.24 6.82 -2.60
N VAL A 155 -10.91 6.75 -2.65
CA VAL A 155 -10.02 7.57 -1.82
C VAL A 155 -9.76 8.86 -2.59
N GLU A 156 -10.22 9.97 -2.03
CA GLU A 156 -9.96 11.29 -2.59
C GLU A 156 -8.47 11.61 -2.41
N HIS A 157 -7.81 11.96 -3.52
CA HIS A 157 -6.42 12.39 -3.48
C HIS A 157 -6.33 13.76 -2.84
N HIS A 158 -5.35 13.92 -1.97
CA HIS A 158 -5.12 15.16 -1.28
C HIS A 158 -3.70 15.65 -1.49
N ASN A 159 -3.57 16.85 -2.06
CA ASN A 159 -2.29 17.52 -2.19
C ASN A 159 -2.06 18.40 -0.97
N ILE A 160 -1.13 17.98 -0.12
CA ILE A 160 -0.70 18.67 1.10
C ILE A 160 -0.38 20.16 0.90
N VAL A 161 0.14 20.55 -0.27
CA VAL A 161 0.44 21.96 -0.56
C VAL A 161 -0.81 22.84 -0.52
N ASN A 162 -1.99 22.28 -0.78
CA ASN A 162 -3.26 23.01 -0.72
C ASN A 162 -3.63 23.44 0.71
N ASP A 163 -3.08 22.78 1.73
CA ASP A 163 -3.33 23.09 3.14
C ASP A 163 -2.31 24.05 3.72
N MET A 164 -1.32 24.48 2.93
CA MET A 164 -0.30 25.42 3.36
C MET A 164 -0.78 26.87 3.26
N MET A 165 -0.29 27.69 4.18
CA MET A 165 -0.32 29.15 4.19
C MET A 165 1.10 29.69 4.35
N PHE A 166 1.32 30.92 3.89
CA PHE A 166 2.66 31.55 3.86
C PHE A 166 3.71 30.67 3.16
N SER A 167 3.30 30.02 2.05
CA SER A 167 4.16 29.08 1.35
C SER A 167 5.22 29.80 0.51
N GLU A 168 6.47 29.38 0.64
CA GLU A 168 7.59 29.78 -0.21
C GLU A 168 8.08 28.60 -1.06
N LYS A 169 8.45 28.91 -2.30
CA LYS A 169 9.08 27.95 -3.21
C LYS A 169 10.57 28.23 -3.29
N ILE A 170 11.38 27.27 -2.88
CA ILE A 170 12.83 27.34 -2.93
C ILE A 170 13.39 26.22 -3.80
N LYS A 171 14.62 26.39 -4.28
CA LYS A 171 15.32 25.38 -5.06
C LYS A 171 16.49 24.84 -4.25
N TYR A 172 16.46 23.54 -3.96
CA TYR A 172 17.57 22.84 -3.33
C TYR A 172 18.50 22.25 -4.39
N ARG A 173 19.80 22.49 -4.24
CA ARG A 173 20.84 21.90 -5.07
C ARG A 173 21.76 21.08 -4.17
N PRO A 174 21.73 19.74 -4.26
CA PRO A 174 22.64 18.92 -3.47
C PRO A 174 24.08 19.22 -3.87
N GLN A 175 24.96 19.34 -2.87
CA GLN A 175 26.39 19.44 -3.13
C GLN A 175 26.94 18.06 -3.52
N PRO A 176 27.90 17.98 -4.46
CA PRO A 176 28.54 16.72 -4.79
C PRO A 176 29.30 16.16 -3.58
N ASP A 177 29.25 14.85 -3.37
CA ASP A 177 30.04 14.17 -2.34
C ASP A 177 31.55 14.39 -2.55
N ALA A 178 32.31 14.39 -1.45
CA ALA A 178 33.76 14.61 -1.43
C ALA A 178 34.57 13.60 -2.27
N ASP A 179 33.96 12.47 -2.65
CA ASP A 179 34.60 11.38 -3.40
C ASP A 179 34.61 11.55 -4.93
N GLY A 180 34.21 12.73 -5.45
CA GLY A 180 34.49 13.09 -6.85
C GLY A 180 33.75 12.28 -7.93
N ILE A 181 32.83 11.38 -7.55
CA ILE A 181 31.93 10.74 -8.50
C ILE A 181 30.90 11.78 -8.94
N SER A 182 31.09 12.29 -10.15
CA SER A 182 30.18 13.17 -10.87
C SER A 182 28.76 12.58 -10.92
N LYS A 183 27.95 12.83 -9.88
CA LYS A 183 26.49 12.79 -9.97
C LYS A 183 26.03 14.12 -10.59
N GLU A 184 25.06 14.02 -11.49
CA GLU A 184 24.52 15.10 -12.32
C GLU A 184 24.59 16.48 -11.66
N THR A 185 25.52 17.31 -12.13
CA THR A 185 25.80 18.66 -11.61
C THR A 185 24.63 19.65 -11.74
N ASN A 186 23.55 19.23 -12.40
CA ASN A 186 22.34 20.01 -12.63
C ASN A 186 21.11 19.49 -11.86
N MET A 187 21.27 18.56 -10.93
CA MET A 187 20.17 18.09 -10.11
C MET A 187 19.64 19.24 -9.22
N VAL A 188 18.37 19.61 -9.42
CA VAL A 188 17.68 20.63 -8.63
C VAL A 188 16.37 20.03 -8.14
N ALA A 189 16.10 20.16 -6.85
CA ALA A 189 14.82 19.81 -6.26
C ALA A 189 14.01 21.08 -5.96
N ASP A 190 12.78 21.14 -6.45
CA ASP A 190 11.82 22.17 -6.04
C ASP A 190 11.26 21.81 -4.65
N VAL A 191 11.37 22.74 -3.71
CA VAL A 191 10.90 22.57 -2.34
C VAL A 191 9.84 23.65 -2.06
N THR A 192 8.74 23.25 -1.45
CA THR A 192 7.71 24.18 -0.94
C THR A 192 7.70 24.09 0.57
N ILE A 193 7.90 25.21 1.26
CA ILE A 193 7.88 25.32 2.72
C ILE A 193 6.75 26.27 3.11
N GLY A 194 5.99 25.95 4.15
CA GLY A 194 4.93 26.81 4.66
C GLY A 194 4.36 26.27 5.96
N PHE A 195 3.34 26.93 6.48
CA PHE A 195 2.61 26.48 7.67
C PHE A 195 1.28 25.87 7.27
N VAL A 196 0.82 24.84 7.96
CA VAL A 196 -0.55 24.34 7.76
C VAL A 196 -1.54 25.43 8.20
N LYS A 197 -2.64 25.62 7.45
CA LYS A 197 -3.65 26.67 7.72
C LYS A 197 -4.17 26.66 9.15
N ASP A 198 -4.34 25.47 9.72
CA ASP A 198 -4.88 25.30 11.08
C ASP A 198 -3.78 25.18 12.15
N ALA A 199 -2.49 25.35 11.79
CA ALA A 199 -1.35 25.23 12.72
C ALA A 199 -1.40 26.18 13.91
N LYS A 200 -2.17 27.28 13.81
CA LYS A 200 -2.40 28.20 14.95
C LYS A 200 -3.12 27.52 16.12
N TYR A 201 -3.83 26.42 15.86
CA TYR A 201 -4.62 25.68 16.85
C TYR A 201 -3.95 24.39 17.33
N HIS A 202 -2.89 23.93 16.64
CA HIS A 202 -2.11 22.76 17.02
C HIS A 202 -0.65 22.96 16.57
N ILE A 203 0.26 23.14 17.53
CA ILE A 203 1.69 23.41 17.27
C ILE A 203 2.46 22.09 17.04
N ASP A 204 1.82 20.98 17.36
CA ASP A 204 2.41 19.65 17.47
C ASP A 204 2.75 19.01 16.10
N VAL A 205 2.32 19.58 14.96
CA VAL A 205 2.50 18.98 13.61
C VAL A 205 3.60 19.72 12.83
N GLN A 206 4.77 19.10 12.67
CA GLN A 206 5.87 19.65 11.86
C GLN A 206 6.68 18.56 11.13
N GLY A 207 7.24 18.87 9.98
CA GLY A 207 8.10 17.93 9.28
C GLY A 207 8.29 18.21 7.79
N PHE A 208 9.02 17.31 7.14
CA PHE A 208 9.24 17.32 5.69
C PHE A 208 8.63 16.07 5.07
N ASN A 209 8.08 16.22 3.87
CA ASN A 209 7.56 15.13 3.06
C ASN A 209 8.42 14.98 1.79
N PRO A 210 9.55 14.24 1.85
CA PRO A 210 10.35 13.88 0.67
C PRO A 210 9.59 12.95 -0.28
N ILE A 211 9.62 13.33 -1.56
CA ILE A 211 8.96 12.61 -2.67
C ILE A 211 10.04 12.11 -3.63
N GLN A 212 9.98 10.84 -4.04
CA GLN A 212 10.83 10.27 -5.10
C GLN A 212 9.96 9.62 -6.18
N GLY A 213 10.24 9.97 -7.42
CA GLY A 213 9.34 9.68 -8.54
C GLY A 213 8.00 10.40 -8.33
N ARG A 214 6.95 9.65 -8.00
CA ARG A 214 5.61 10.20 -7.68
C ARG A 214 5.11 9.87 -6.27
N GLY A 215 5.84 9.01 -5.56
CA GLY A 215 5.46 8.53 -4.23
C GLY A 215 6.19 9.27 -3.13
N VAL A 216 5.55 9.36 -1.98
CA VAL A 216 6.15 9.79 -0.72
C VAL A 216 7.05 8.67 -0.19
N ILE A 217 8.30 9.00 0.16
CA ILE A 217 9.32 8.01 0.58
C ILE A 217 9.36 7.89 2.10
N SER A 218 9.20 9.03 2.77
CA SER A 218 9.35 9.16 4.20
C SER A 218 8.47 10.32 4.62
N ASP A 219 7.52 10.06 5.50
CA ASP A 219 6.82 11.10 6.22
C ASP A 219 7.52 11.26 7.57
N GLN A 220 8.69 11.93 7.58
CA GLN A 220 9.24 12.50 8.81
C GLN A 220 8.39 13.73 9.20
N ILE A 221 7.11 13.46 9.43
CA ILE A 221 6.15 14.36 10.05
C ILE A 221 6.19 13.97 11.52
N SER A 222 7.07 14.65 12.24
CA SER A 222 7.14 14.57 13.68
C SER A 222 5.89 15.24 14.22
N LEU A 223 5.00 14.42 14.79
CA LEU A 223 4.05 14.92 15.77
C LEU A 223 4.86 15.05 17.07
N LEU A 224 5.25 16.26 17.46
CA LEU A 224 5.81 16.50 18.80
C LEU A 224 4.69 16.87 19.75
#